data_AF-A0AAU9LQ25-F1
#
_entry.id   AF-A0AAU9LQ25-F1
#
_cell.length_a   1.000
_cell.length_b   1.000
_cell.length_c   1.000
_cell.angle_alpha   90.00
_cell.angle_beta   90.00
_cell.angle_gamma   90.00
#
_symmetry.space_group_name_H-M   'P 1'
#
loop_
_entity.id
_entity.type
_entity.pdbx_description
1 polymer ?
#
loop_
_entity_poly.entity_id
_entity_poly.type
_entity_poly.pdbx_seq_one_letter_code
_entity_poly.pdbx_strand_id
1 'polypeptide(L)'
;MAVAALELEDDAEEIDDGLKQSCWANMPQELLREVLIRIESSENKWPSRKNVVGCATVCRSWREIMKEIVKRPEIFGMLTFPISVRQPGPRESLLQCFIKWKRSTQTYFLFLSLTQALADDGKFLLAARKFRRTTCTDYIISLHADDMSKGSSRYIGKLRSNFLGTKFILYDGLPPHDGAKMTKSRSTRFMGSTQVSPRVPAGSYPVAHISYELNMLQELAILYCNWKSTQVFPRFSNVI
;
A
#
# COMPACT_ATOMS: atom_id res chain seq x y z
N MET A 1 51.42 50.13 -2.42
CA MET A 1 51.27 48.97 -3.32
C MET A 1 50.13 48.13 -2.80
N ALA A 2 49.01 48.14 -3.52
CA ALA A 2 47.86 47.28 -3.31
C ALA A 2 48.23 45.81 -3.54
N VAL A 3 47.53 44.88 -2.87
CA VAL A 3 46.75 43.72 -3.42
C VAL A 3 46.03 43.12 -2.20
N ALA A 4 44.79 43.52 -1.93
CA ALA A 4 43.52 42.90 -2.35
C ALA A 4 43.03 41.84 -1.37
N ALA A 5 41.94 42.22 -0.67
CA ALA A 5 41.07 41.37 0.11
C ALA A 5 40.39 40.33 -0.79
N LEU A 6 40.29 39.10 -0.30
CA LEU A 6 39.27 38.15 -0.70
C LEU A 6 38.70 37.58 0.60
N GLU A 7 37.76 38.32 1.15
CA GLU A 7 36.79 37.79 2.10
C GLU A 7 35.95 36.78 1.33
N LEU A 8 36.09 35.50 1.68
CA LEU A 8 35.17 34.46 1.25
C LEU A 8 33.91 34.64 2.07
N GLU A 9 32.93 35.34 1.48
CA GLU A 9 31.55 35.34 1.91
C GLU A 9 31.05 33.89 1.83
N ASP A 10 30.90 33.25 3.00
CA ASP A 10 30.26 31.96 3.15
C ASP A 10 28.75 32.22 3.08
N ASP A 11 28.22 32.24 1.86
CA ASP A 11 26.80 32.31 1.56
C ASP A 11 26.10 31.12 2.22
N ALA A 12 25.60 31.35 3.43
CA ALA A 12 24.61 30.50 4.05
C ALA A 12 23.36 30.56 3.15
N GLU A 13 23.28 29.65 2.18
CA GLU A 13 22.05 29.33 1.47
C GLU A 13 21.01 28.95 2.52
N GLU A 14 20.17 29.93 2.90
CA GLU A 14 18.87 29.67 3.48
C GLU A 14 18.17 28.71 2.53
N ILE A 15 17.97 27.47 2.99
CA ILE A 15 16.97 26.58 2.41
C ILE A 15 15.63 27.26 2.71
N ASP A 16 15.23 28.17 1.82
CA ASP A 16 13.85 28.61 1.67
C ASP A 16 13.02 27.33 1.56
N ASP A 17 12.32 26.97 2.64
CA ASP A 17 11.30 25.93 2.65
C ASP A 17 10.11 26.50 1.85
N GLY A 18 10.35 26.64 0.54
CA GLY A 18 9.47 27.16 -0.49
C GLY A 18 8.30 26.24 -0.77
N LEU A 19 7.74 25.61 0.26
CA LEU A 19 6.32 25.28 0.31
C LEU A 19 5.55 26.59 0.36
N LYS A 20 5.52 27.32 -0.78
CA LYS A 20 4.52 28.35 -1.05
C LYS A 20 3.19 27.81 -0.56
N GLN A 21 2.72 28.35 0.57
CA GLN A 21 1.42 27.99 1.13
C GLN A 21 0.44 28.09 -0.03
N SER A 22 -0.14 26.95 -0.42
CA SER A 22 -1.04 26.94 -1.57
C SER A 22 -2.10 28.02 -1.33
N CYS A 23 -2.54 28.74 -2.37
CA CYS A 23 -3.60 29.74 -2.19
C CYS A 23 -4.86 29.15 -1.52
N TRP A 24 -5.03 27.83 -1.60
CA TRP A 24 -6.04 27.01 -0.95
C TRP A 24 -5.79 26.69 0.53
N ALA A 25 -4.58 26.93 1.06
CA ALA A 25 -4.23 26.74 2.46
C ALA A 25 -4.88 27.78 3.39
N ASN A 26 -5.27 28.94 2.84
CA ASN A 26 -5.88 30.05 3.58
C ASN A 26 -7.43 30.02 3.55
N MET A 27 -8.03 28.98 2.96
CA MET A 27 -9.49 28.82 2.93
C MET A 27 -10.02 28.51 4.35
N PRO A 28 -11.10 29.19 4.81
CA PRO A 28 -11.73 28.85 6.09
C PRO A 28 -12.11 27.38 6.15
N GLN A 29 -11.85 26.72 7.29
CA GLN A 29 -11.97 25.27 7.42
C GLN A 29 -13.41 24.79 7.25
N GLU A 30 -14.39 25.61 7.62
CA GLU A 30 -15.82 25.35 7.51
C GLU A 30 -16.22 25.26 6.03
N LEU A 31 -15.83 26.27 5.24
CA LEU A 31 -16.09 26.30 3.79
C LEU A 31 -15.36 25.17 3.07
N LEU A 32 -14.12 24.89 3.47
CA LEU A 32 -13.36 23.78 2.91
C LEU A 32 -14.07 22.44 3.18
N ARG A 33 -14.55 22.21 4.41
CA ARG A 33 -15.31 21.01 4.75
C ARG A 33 -16.58 20.89 3.91
N GLU A 34 -17.35 21.96 3.75
CA GLU A 34 -18.56 21.94 2.91
C GLU A 34 -18.26 21.58 1.45
N VAL A 35 -17.22 22.16 0.87
CA VAL A 35 -16.79 21.85 -0.50
C VAL A 35 -16.38 20.39 -0.61
N LEU A 36 -15.57 19.88 0.30
CA LEU A 36 -15.09 18.49 0.27
C LEU A 36 -16.22 17.48 0.53
N ILE A 37 -17.19 17.79 1.40
CA ILE A 37 -18.40 16.99 1.62
C ILE A 37 -19.23 16.93 0.34
N ARG A 38 -19.41 18.08 -0.33
CA ARG A 38 -20.14 18.15 -1.59
C ARG A 38 -19.45 17.31 -2.67
N ILE A 39 -18.13 17.41 -2.80
CA ILE A 39 -17.34 16.59 -3.73
C ILE A 39 -17.53 15.09 -3.42
N GLU A 40 -17.35 14.68 -2.16
CA GLU A 40 -17.53 13.29 -1.73
C GLU A 40 -18.92 12.74 -2.04
N SER A 41 -19.96 13.55 -1.81
CA SER A 41 -21.36 13.17 -2.10
C SER A 41 -21.65 13.05 -3.60
N SER A 42 -21.00 13.87 -4.43
CA SER A 42 -21.20 13.90 -5.88
C SER A 42 -20.49 12.75 -6.62
N GLU A 43 -19.41 12.21 -6.05
CA GLU A 43 -18.55 11.22 -6.68
C GLU A 43 -18.67 9.87 -5.99
N ASN A 44 -19.73 9.11 -6.21
CA ASN A 44 -19.95 7.83 -5.51
C ASN A 44 -19.37 6.58 -6.21
N LYS A 45 -18.77 6.73 -7.40
CA LYS A 45 -18.20 5.62 -8.18
C LYS A 45 -16.80 5.96 -8.70
N TRP A 46 -16.03 4.93 -9.02
CA TRP A 46 -14.81 5.12 -9.80
C TRP A 46 -15.19 5.16 -11.31
N PRO A 47 -14.55 5.99 -12.16
CA PRO A 47 -13.35 6.80 -11.92
C PRO A 47 -13.59 8.22 -11.43
N SER A 48 -14.84 8.68 -11.30
CA SER A 48 -15.12 10.07 -10.88
C SER A 48 -14.48 10.40 -9.54
N ARG A 49 -14.44 9.46 -8.58
CA ARG A 49 -13.71 9.55 -7.30
C ARG A 49 -12.22 9.89 -7.36
N LYS A 50 -11.61 9.99 -8.54
CA LYS A 50 -10.23 10.49 -8.67
C LYS A 50 -10.09 11.91 -8.12
N ASN A 51 -11.14 12.75 -8.21
CA ASN A 51 -11.04 14.12 -7.70
C ASN A 51 -11.04 14.15 -6.17
N VAL A 52 -11.81 13.28 -5.50
CA VAL A 52 -11.70 13.07 -4.04
C VAL A 52 -10.24 12.79 -3.63
N VAL A 53 -9.56 11.90 -4.35
CA VAL A 53 -8.14 11.59 -4.08
C VAL A 53 -7.24 12.79 -4.40
N GLY A 54 -7.49 13.50 -5.50
CA GLY A 54 -6.76 14.70 -5.90
C GLY A 54 -6.88 15.84 -4.87
N CYS A 55 -8.06 16.05 -4.29
CA CYS A 55 -8.28 17.02 -3.22
C CYS A 55 -7.39 16.74 -2.01
N ALA A 56 -7.25 15.46 -1.63
CA ALA A 56 -6.34 15.06 -0.55
C ALA A 56 -4.84 15.26 -0.87
N THR A 57 -4.48 15.61 -2.12
CA THR A 57 -3.10 15.91 -2.51
C THR A 57 -2.76 17.39 -2.54
N VAL A 58 -3.76 18.29 -2.42
CA VAL A 58 -3.56 19.75 -2.52
C VAL A 58 -2.63 20.29 -1.45
N CYS A 59 -2.90 20.01 -0.17
CA CYS A 59 -2.02 20.37 0.95
C CYS A 59 -2.29 19.49 2.18
N ARG A 60 -1.53 19.68 3.27
CA ARG A 60 -1.69 18.90 4.52
C ARG A 60 -3.09 19.07 5.14
N SER A 61 -3.60 20.31 5.19
CA SER A 61 -4.92 20.59 5.78
C SER A 61 -6.05 19.89 5.02
N TRP A 62 -6.08 20.01 3.69
CA TRP A 62 -7.06 19.33 2.84
C TRP A 62 -6.99 17.81 2.99
N ARG A 63 -5.78 17.25 3.08
CA ARG A 63 -5.57 15.81 3.29
C ARG A 63 -6.21 15.32 4.59
N GLU A 64 -5.98 16.01 5.70
CA GLU A 64 -6.51 15.58 7.00
C GLU A 64 -8.03 15.69 7.05
N ILE A 65 -8.59 16.78 6.52
CA ILE A 65 -10.05 16.94 6.43
C ILE A 65 -10.67 15.88 5.51
N MET A 66 -10.07 15.61 4.34
CA MET A 66 -10.59 14.59 3.42
C MET A 66 -10.55 13.18 4.04
N LYS A 67 -9.52 12.84 4.82
CA LYS A 67 -9.46 11.55 5.55
C LYS A 67 -10.57 11.41 6.57
N GLU A 68 -11.00 12.51 7.20
CA GLU A 68 -12.11 12.51 8.15
C GLU A 68 -13.45 12.33 7.43
N ILE A 69 -13.63 13.03 6.31
CA ILE A 69 -14.85 12.97 5.49
C ILE A 69 -15.01 11.57 4.84
N VAL A 70 -13.93 11.02 4.30
CA VAL A 70 -13.94 9.67 3.69
C VAL A 70 -13.90 8.64 4.81
N LYS A 71 -15.08 8.09 5.14
CA LYS A 71 -15.22 7.04 6.13
C LYS A 71 -14.42 5.78 5.76
N ARG A 72 -14.12 4.96 6.78
CA ARG A 72 -13.44 3.66 6.62
C ARG A 72 -14.21 2.72 5.68
N PRO A 73 -13.53 1.85 4.92
CA PRO A 73 -14.16 0.84 4.06
C PRO A 73 -15.11 -0.09 4.81
N GLU A 74 -14.89 -0.33 6.10
CA GLU A 74 -15.78 -1.09 6.97
C GLU A 74 -17.23 -0.56 6.97
N ILE A 75 -17.40 0.76 6.90
CA ILE A 75 -18.69 1.43 7.04
C ILE A 75 -19.31 1.67 5.67
N PHE A 76 -18.51 2.15 4.71
CA PHE A 76 -19.02 2.63 3.43
C PHE A 76 -18.75 1.68 2.26
N GLY A 77 -17.99 0.61 2.49
CA GLY A 77 -17.67 -0.41 1.48
C GLY A 77 -16.79 0.07 0.34
N MET A 78 -16.10 1.21 0.50
CA MET A 78 -15.40 1.85 -0.62
C MET A 78 -13.92 2.04 -0.34
N LEU A 79 -13.11 1.60 -1.30
CA LEU A 79 -11.65 1.73 -1.26
C LEU A 79 -11.23 3.01 -1.96
N THR A 80 -11.31 4.16 -1.28
CA THR A 80 -10.99 5.46 -1.89
C THR A 80 -9.48 5.68 -1.99
N PHE A 81 -8.77 5.60 -0.86
CA PHE A 81 -7.32 5.79 -0.82
C PHE A 81 -6.56 4.46 -0.99
N PRO A 82 -5.33 4.48 -1.54
CA PRO A 82 -4.51 3.26 -1.67
C PRO A 82 -4.28 2.56 -0.32
N ILE A 83 -4.11 3.32 0.76
CA ILE A 83 -3.90 2.76 2.11
C ILE A 83 -5.12 2.02 2.66
N SER A 84 -6.33 2.34 2.16
CA SER A 84 -7.58 1.69 2.56
C SER A 84 -7.59 0.19 2.26
N VAL A 85 -6.72 -0.29 1.35
CA VAL A 85 -6.57 -1.74 1.06
C VAL A 85 -6.06 -2.54 2.27
N ARG A 86 -5.38 -1.88 3.22
CA ARG A 86 -4.95 -2.51 4.48
C ARG A 86 -6.05 -2.51 5.56
N GLN A 87 -7.12 -1.75 5.35
CA GLN A 87 -8.20 -1.64 6.33
C GLN A 87 -9.20 -2.78 6.13
N PRO A 88 -9.95 -3.15 7.19
CA PRO A 88 -10.94 -4.19 7.07
C PRO A 88 -12.00 -3.82 6.04
N GLY A 89 -12.50 -4.84 5.32
CA GLY A 89 -13.53 -4.67 4.31
C GLY A 89 -14.90 -4.36 4.92
N PRO A 90 -15.89 -3.98 4.09
CA PRO A 90 -17.27 -3.85 4.53
C PRO A 90 -17.78 -5.13 5.19
N ARG A 91 -18.61 -4.97 6.23
CA ARG A 91 -19.20 -6.09 6.97
C ARG A 91 -20.43 -6.68 6.28
N GLU A 92 -21.17 -5.83 5.56
CA GLU A 92 -22.49 -6.14 5.02
C GLU A 92 -22.49 -6.40 3.51
N SER A 93 -21.37 -6.14 2.83
CA SER A 93 -21.24 -6.30 1.38
C SER A 93 -19.89 -6.90 1.00
N LEU A 94 -19.83 -7.46 -0.21
CA LEU A 94 -18.61 -8.08 -0.75
C LEU A 94 -17.90 -7.13 -1.72
N LEU A 95 -16.58 -7.09 -1.63
CA LEU A 95 -15.73 -6.42 -2.61
C LEU A 95 -15.34 -7.42 -3.71
N GLN A 96 -15.97 -7.30 -4.87
CA GLN A 96 -15.62 -8.13 -6.02
C GLN A 96 -14.31 -7.63 -6.65
N CYS A 97 -13.33 -8.53 -6.76
CA CYS A 97 -12.03 -8.23 -7.33
C CYS A 97 -11.64 -9.26 -8.39
N PHE A 98 -10.75 -8.91 -9.30
CA PHE A 98 -10.17 -9.83 -10.27
C PHE A 98 -8.65 -9.66 -10.35
N ILE A 99 -7.97 -10.73 -10.79
CA ILE A 99 -6.50 -10.78 -10.90
C ILE A 99 -6.10 -10.88 -12.37
N LYS A 100 -5.33 -9.92 -12.86
CA LYS A 100 -4.67 -9.98 -14.18
C LYS A 100 -3.22 -10.44 -14.00
N TRP A 101 -2.78 -11.46 -14.73
CA TRP A 101 -1.39 -11.95 -14.67
C TRP A 101 -0.59 -11.54 -15.90
N LYS A 102 0.50 -10.80 -15.68
CA LYS A 102 1.49 -10.47 -16.70
C LYS A 102 2.65 -11.45 -16.64
N ARG A 103 2.68 -12.37 -17.61
CA ARG A 103 3.68 -13.44 -17.73
C ARG A 103 5.11 -12.92 -17.89
N SER A 104 5.32 -11.87 -18.69
CA SER A 104 6.66 -11.35 -19.00
C SER A 104 7.42 -10.88 -17.76
N THR A 105 6.73 -10.21 -16.83
CA THR A 105 7.32 -9.71 -15.59
C THR A 105 6.98 -10.57 -14.38
N GLN A 106 6.32 -11.72 -14.57
CA GLN A 106 5.80 -12.57 -13.49
C GLN A 106 5.05 -11.77 -12.42
N THR A 107 4.25 -10.80 -12.86
CA THR A 107 3.54 -9.85 -11.98
C THR A 107 2.04 -10.10 -12.04
N TYR A 108 1.42 -10.20 -10.87
CA TYR A 108 -0.01 -10.30 -10.67
C TYR A 108 -0.54 -8.93 -10.28
N PHE A 109 -1.65 -8.52 -10.86
CA PHE A 109 -2.30 -7.24 -10.59
C PHE A 109 -3.70 -7.51 -10.06
N LEU A 110 -4.02 -6.95 -8.90
CA LEU A 110 -5.33 -7.01 -8.28
C LEU A 110 -6.10 -5.74 -8.62
N PHE A 111 -7.33 -5.93 -9.10
CA PHE A 111 -8.26 -4.84 -9.41
C PHE A 111 -9.59 -5.05 -8.69
N LEU A 112 -10.20 -3.94 -8.26
CA LEU A 112 -11.59 -3.89 -7.81
C LEU A 112 -12.51 -3.81 -9.04
N SER A 113 -13.50 -4.69 -9.11
CA SER A 113 -14.55 -4.65 -10.13
C SER A 113 -15.50 -3.48 -9.84
N LEU A 114 -15.79 -2.67 -10.85
CA LEU A 114 -16.68 -1.50 -10.72
C LEU A 114 -18.03 -1.76 -11.37
N THR A 115 -18.04 -2.68 -12.34
CA THR A 115 -19.21 -3.23 -12.99
C THR A 115 -19.20 -4.75 -12.92
N GLN A 116 -20.36 -5.36 -13.14
CA GLN A 116 -20.52 -6.82 -13.26
C GLN A 116 -20.06 -7.36 -14.63
N ALA A 117 -19.51 -6.50 -15.49
CA ALA A 117 -19.07 -6.88 -16.84
C ALA A 117 -17.68 -7.52 -16.80
N LEU A 118 -17.50 -8.63 -17.52
CA LEU A 118 -16.22 -9.36 -17.63
C LEU A 118 -15.07 -8.54 -18.25
N ALA A 119 -15.38 -7.47 -18.97
CA ALA A 119 -14.42 -6.63 -19.68
C ALA A 119 -14.04 -5.34 -18.93
N ASP A 120 -14.39 -5.21 -17.65
CA ASP A 120 -14.06 -4.02 -16.86
C ASP A 120 -12.54 -3.89 -16.63
N ASP A 121 -12.01 -2.69 -16.83
CA ASP A 121 -10.62 -2.38 -16.49
C ASP A 121 -10.41 -2.24 -14.98
N GLY A 122 -11.49 -1.99 -14.24
CA GLY A 122 -11.52 -1.95 -12.79
C GLY A 122 -10.66 -0.85 -12.17
N LYS A 123 -10.66 -0.78 -10.84
CA LYS A 123 -9.73 0.08 -10.09
C LYS A 123 -8.54 -0.74 -9.61
N PHE A 124 -7.34 -0.37 -10.05
CA PHE A 124 -6.10 -0.97 -9.56
C PHE A 124 -5.96 -0.84 -8.04
N LEU A 125 -5.63 -1.94 -7.36
CA LEU A 125 -5.41 -2.00 -5.92
C LEU A 125 -3.96 -2.33 -5.57
N LEU A 126 -3.45 -3.46 -6.04
CA LEU A 126 -2.16 -4.04 -5.65
C LEU A 126 -1.45 -4.69 -6.82
N ALA A 127 -0.13 -4.71 -6.75
CA ALA A 127 0.69 -5.56 -7.60
C ALA A 127 1.52 -6.51 -6.74
N ALA A 128 1.67 -7.74 -7.21
CA ALA A 128 2.51 -8.76 -6.60
C ALA A 128 3.46 -9.36 -7.63
N ARG A 129 4.78 -9.24 -7.43
CA ARG A 129 5.78 -9.82 -8.36
C ARG A 129 6.42 -11.07 -7.77
N LYS A 130 6.44 -12.15 -8.55
CA LYS A 130 7.04 -13.44 -8.19
C LYS A 130 8.56 -13.43 -8.45
N PHE A 131 9.32 -13.85 -7.45
CA PHE A 131 10.77 -14.03 -7.47
C PHE A 131 11.09 -15.47 -7.05
N ARG A 132 11.56 -16.29 -7.99
CA ARG A 132 12.01 -17.65 -7.70
C ARG A 132 13.40 -17.62 -7.06
N ARG A 133 13.58 -18.39 -5.99
CA ARG A 133 14.86 -18.68 -5.33
C ARG A 133 15.09 -20.19 -5.36
N THR A 134 16.30 -20.62 -5.03
CA THR A 134 16.67 -22.05 -4.99
C THR A 134 15.83 -22.85 -4.00
N THR A 135 15.48 -22.27 -2.84
CA THR A 135 14.80 -22.95 -1.74
C THR A 135 13.36 -22.50 -1.50
N CYS A 136 12.91 -21.43 -2.16
CA CYS A 136 11.60 -20.82 -1.94
C CYS A 136 11.18 -19.94 -3.13
N THR A 137 9.92 -19.53 -3.14
CA THR A 137 9.44 -18.45 -4.01
C THR A 137 8.95 -17.30 -3.14
N ASP A 138 9.46 -16.10 -3.41
CA ASP A 138 8.99 -14.87 -2.77
C ASP A 138 8.04 -14.12 -3.73
N TYR A 139 6.92 -13.62 -3.22
CA TYR A 139 6.04 -12.69 -3.91
C TYR A 139 6.10 -11.36 -3.15
N ILE A 140 6.64 -10.32 -3.78
CA ILE A 140 6.68 -8.98 -3.21
C ILE A 140 5.41 -8.24 -3.57
N ILE A 141 4.71 -7.71 -2.57
CA ILE A 141 3.40 -7.06 -2.71
C ILE A 141 3.58 -5.55 -2.49
N SER A 142 3.08 -4.74 -3.42
CA SER A 142 3.24 -3.29 -3.45
C SER A 142 1.95 -2.59 -3.88
N LEU A 143 1.78 -1.34 -3.43
CA LEU A 143 0.71 -0.43 -3.89
C LEU A 143 0.95 0.11 -5.30
N HIS A 144 2.14 -0.09 -5.88
CA HIS A 144 2.47 0.36 -7.23
C HIS A 144 3.12 -0.76 -8.05
N ALA A 145 2.73 -0.87 -9.31
CA ALA A 145 3.19 -1.90 -10.24
C ALA A 145 4.69 -1.85 -10.56
N ASP A 146 5.22 -0.64 -10.67
CA ASP A 146 6.58 -0.40 -11.16
C ASP A 146 7.62 -0.42 -10.03
N ASP A 147 7.17 -0.26 -8.79
CA ASP A 147 8.01 -0.25 -7.60
C ASP A 147 7.79 -1.49 -6.72
N MET A 148 8.73 -2.43 -6.84
CA MET A 148 8.77 -3.69 -6.07
C MET A 148 9.91 -3.71 -5.04
N SER A 149 10.45 -2.55 -4.68
CA SER A 149 11.52 -2.47 -3.69
C SER A 149 10.98 -2.64 -2.27
N LYS A 150 11.64 -3.46 -1.44
CA LYS A 150 11.29 -3.62 -0.02
C LYS A 150 11.51 -2.36 0.81
N GLY A 151 12.40 -1.47 0.36
CA GLY A 151 12.66 -0.18 1.02
C GLY A 151 11.71 0.93 0.60
N SER A 152 10.82 0.66 -0.36
CA SER A 152 9.85 1.65 -0.82
C SER A 152 8.77 1.91 0.23
N SER A 153 8.31 3.16 0.31
CA SER A 153 7.12 3.54 1.08
C SER A 153 5.83 2.89 0.56
N ARG A 154 5.85 2.32 -0.66
CA ARG A 154 4.72 1.64 -1.31
C ARG A 154 4.72 0.13 -1.05
N TYR A 155 5.80 -0.41 -0.48
CA TYR A 155 5.89 -1.80 -0.10
C TYR A 155 4.83 -2.15 0.94
N ILE A 156 4.07 -3.22 0.69
CA ILE A 156 3.06 -3.70 1.63
C ILE A 156 3.59 -4.84 2.46
N GLY A 157 4.22 -5.81 1.79
CA GLY A 157 4.54 -7.06 2.41
C GLY A 157 5.07 -8.08 1.41
N LYS A 158 5.20 -9.31 1.88
CA LYS A 158 5.78 -10.42 1.11
C LYS A 158 5.10 -11.72 1.46
N LEU A 159 4.75 -12.52 0.45
CA LEU A 159 4.37 -13.91 0.63
C LEU A 159 5.56 -14.81 0.28
N ARG A 160 5.96 -15.70 1.17
CA ARG A 160 7.07 -16.65 0.94
C ARG A 160 6.55 -18.07 0.95
N SER A 161 6.81 -18.83 -0.12
CA SER A 161 6.53 -20.26 -0.17
C SER A 161 7.66 -21.09 0.44
N ASN A 162 7.37 -22.32 0.82
CA ASN A 162 8.38 -23.38 0.93
C ASN A 162 8.85 -23.85 -0.47
N PHE A 163 9.83 -24.74 -0.50
CA PHE A 163 10.38 -25.31 -1.73
C PHE A 163 9.31 -25.98 -2.60
N LEU A 164 8.40 -26.75 -1.99
CA LEU A 164 7.35 -27.50 -2.67
C LEU A 164 6.15 -26.63 -3.11
N GLY A 165 6.04 -25.39 -2.63
CA GLY A 165 4.89 -24.53 -2.92
C GLY A 165 3.60 -24.94 -2.22
N THR A 166 3.67 -25.71 -1.13
CA THR A 166 2.52 -26.20 -0.36
C THR A 166 2.29 -25.42 0.93
N LYS A 167 3.29 -24.70 1.43
CA LYS A 167 3.19 -23.86 2.63
C LYS A 167 3.69 -22.47 2.33
N PHE A 168 2.99 -21.46 2.82
CA PHE A 168 3.31 -20.06 2.62
C PHE A 168 3.23 -19.28 3.93
N ILE A 169 4.08 -18.27 4.05
CA ILE A 169 4.08 -17.32 5.16
C ILE A 169 3.91 -15.93 4.58
N LEU A 170 2.86 -15.23 5.02
CA LEU A 170 2.62 -13.83 4.71
C LEU A 170 3.34 -12.96 5.74
N TYR A 171 4.10 -11.99 5.24
CA TYR A 171 4.79 -10.99 6.03
C TYR A 171 4.22 -9.61 5.72
N ASP A 172 3.90 -8.84 6.75
CA ASP A 172 3.63 -7.41 6.65
C ASP A 172 4.96 -6.63 6.67
N GLY A 173 4.99 -5.50 5.96
CA GLY A 173 6.07 -4.52 5.97
C GLY A 173 6.02 -3.52 7.13
N LEU A 174 4.88 -3.44 7.83
CA LEU A 174 4.69 -2.60 9.01
C LEU A 174 4.62 -3.43 10.29
N PRO A 175 5.13 -2.92 11.42
CA PRO A 175 5.02 -3.59 12.70
C PRO A 175 3.54 -3.66 13.15
N PRO A 176 3.05 -4.81 13.65
CA PRO A 176 1.67 -4.96 14.11
C PRO A 176 1.34 -4.14 15.38
N HIS A 177 2.34 -3.76 16.18
CA HIS A 177 2.24 -2.89 17.35
C HIS A 177 3.62 -2.33 17.71
N ASP A 178 3.64 -1.27 18.51
CA ASP A 178 4.88 -0.65 18.99
C ASP A 178 5.69 -1.67 19.82
N GLY A 179 6.92 -2.00 19.38
CA GLY A 179 7.75 -3.06 19.98
C GLY A 179 7.69 -4.45 19.32
N ALA A 180 7.00 -4.62 18.19
CA ALA A 180 6.95 -5.90 17.50
C ALA A 180 8.34 -6.42 17.05
N LYS A 181 8.63 -7.70 17.30
CA LYS A 181 9.90 -8.34 16.94
C LYS A 181 9.98 -8.60 15.43
N MET A 182 10.92 -7.93 14.76
CA MET A 182 11.22 -8.16 13.35
C MET A 182 11.84 -9.56 13.15
N THR A 183 11.35 -10.31 12.15
CA THR A 183 12.03 -11.54 11.76
C THR A 183 13.27 -11.19 10.94
N LYS A 184 14.46 -11.33 11.55
CA LYS A 184 15.75 -11.14 10.86
C LYS A 184 15.91 -12.22 9.78
N SER A 185 15.68 -11.87 8.51
CA SER A 185 15.98 -12.77 7.39
C SER A 185 17.47 -12.68 7.09
N ARG A 186 18.22 -13.79 7.15
CA ARG A 186 19.66 -13.90 6.84
C ARG A 186 20.03 -13.59 5.37
N SER A 187 19.16 -12.94 4.60
CA SER A 187 19.29 -12.76 3.15
C SER A 187 19.80 -11.37 2.72
N THR A 188 20.13 -10.47 3.65
CA THR A 188 20.62 -9.13 3.30
C THR A 188 21.96 -8.89 3.95
N ARG A 189 23.04 -9.14 3.20
CA ARG A 189 24.31 -8.43 3.43
C ARG A 189 24.00 -6.95 3.16
N PHE A 190 23.85 -6.17 4.21
CA PHE A 190 23.72 -4.73 4.14
C PHE A 190 25.15 -4.18 4.00
N MET A 191 25.58 -3.89 2.78
CA MET A 191 26.70 -2.98 2.54
C MET A 191 26.11 -1.57 2.54
N GLY A 192 26.76 -0.67 3.30
CA GLY A 192 26.15 0.55 3.80
C GLY A 192 25.86 1.63 2.76
N SER A 193 25.02 2.58 3.17
CA SER A 193 25.21 4.03 2.92
C SER A 193 24.17 4.82 3.70
N THR A 194 24.66 5.77 4.50
CA THR A 194 24.05 7.02 4.98
C THR A 194 22.59 6.98 5.47
N GLN A 195 22.49 6.93 6.80
CA GLN A 195 21.32 7.21 7.62
C GLN A 195 20.79 8.64 7.40
N VAL A 196 19.55 8.75 6.94
CA VAL A 196 18.74 9.97 7.05
C VAL A 196 17.33 9.58 7.53
N SER A 197 16.95 10.13 8.69
CA SER A 197 15.66 10.00 9.41
C SER A 197 15.34 8.62 10.04
N PRO A 198 14.83 8.56 11.29
CA PRO A 198 14.47 7.32 11.96
C PRO A 198 13.12 6.82 11.43
N ARG A 199 13.06 6.45 10.15
CA ARG A 199 11.99 5.56 9.69
C ARG A 199 12.32 4.17 10.22
N VAL A 200 11.42 3.62 11.02
CA VAL A 200 11.44 2.21 11.45
C VAL A 200 11.83 1.36 10.24
N PRO A 201 12.88 0.52 10.33
CA PRO A 201 13.31 -0.29 9.19
C PRO A 201 12.10 -1.04 8.64
N ALA A 202 11.95 -1.10 7.32
CA ALA A 202 10.92 -1.92 6.67
C ALA A 202 11.11 -3.39 7.10
N GLY A 203 10.44 -3.76 8.18
CA GLY A 203 10.60 -5.04 8.84
C GLY A 203 9.69 -6.08 8.21
N SER A 204 10.12 -7.33 8.20
CA SER A 204 9.29 -8.45 7.72
C SER A 204 8.61 -9.09 8.93
N TYR A 205 7.33 -8.82 9.13
CA TYR A 205 6.55 -9.29 10.29
C TYR A 205 5.57 -10.39 9.88
N PRO A 206 5.71 -11.65 10.35
CA PRO A 206 4.83 -12.74 9.91
C PRO A 206 3.41 -12.55 10.46
N VAL A 207 2.43 -12.44 9.57
CA VAL A 207 1.01 -12.19 9.92
C VAL A 207 0.08 -13.35 9.61
N ALA A 208 0.42 -14.23 8.66
CA ALA A 208 -0.40 -15.39 8.37
C ALA A 208 0.40 -16.58 7.85
N HIS A 209 -0.14 -17.78 8.07
CA HIS A 209 0.35 -19.03 7.51
C HIS A 209 -0.73 -19.63 6.62
N ILE A 210 -0.35 -20.03 5.41
CA ILE A 210 -1.24 -20.63 4.42
C ILE A 210 -0.68 -22.01 4.07
N SER A 211 -1.48 -23.05 4.16
CA SER A 211 -1.07 -24.41 3.79
C SER A 211 -2.08 -25.06 2.86
N TYR A 212 -1.57 -25.80 1.89
CA TYR A 212 -2.33 -26.64 0.97
C TYR A 212 -2.07 -28.09 1.33
N GLU A 213 -3.12 -28.82 1.67
CA GLU A 213 -3.05 -30.29 1.77
C GLU A 213 -3.36 -30.88 0.40
N LEU A 214 -2.44 -31.67 -0.14
CA LEU A 214 -2.65 -32.40 -1.38
C LEU A 214 -3.39 -33.70 -1.05
N ASN A 215 -4.58 -33.87 -1.59
CA ASN A 215 -5.27 -35.15 -1.53
C ASN A 215 -4.54 -36.19 -2.40
N MET A 216 -4.69 -37.48 -2.06
CA MET A 216 -4.08 -38.61 -2.79
C MET A 216 -4.45 -38.67 -4.29
N LEU A 217 -5.52 -37.99 -4.68
CA LEU A 217 -5.99 -37.86 -6.07
C LEU A 217 -5.60 -36.54 -6.74
N GLN A 218 -4.80 -35.67 -6.09
CA GLN A 218 -4.34 -34.36 -6.58
C GLN A 218 -5.43 -33.33 -6.99
N GLU A 219 -6.72 -33.65 -6.88
CA GLU A 219 -7.78 -32.82 -7.49
C GLU A 219 -8.43 -31.78 -6.55
N LEU A 220 -8.24 -31.85 -5.23
CA LEU A 220 -8.77 -30.84 -4.31
C LEU A 220 -7.75 -30.57 -3.20
N ALA A 221 -7.23 -29.34 -3.14
CA ALA A 221 -6.30 -28.91 -2.12
C ALA A 221 -7.04 -28.15 -1.01
N ILE A 222 -7.08 -28.69 0.21
CA ILE A 222 -7.67 -27.99 1.34
C ILE A 222 -6.75 -26.81 1.70
N LEU A 223 -7.31 -25.60 1.69
CA LEU A 223 -6.61 -24.37 2.04
C LEU A 223 -6.82 -24.05 3.51
N TYR A 224 -5.76 -24.14 4.31
CA TYR A 224 -5.76 -23.67 5.70
C TYR A 224 -5.08 -22.30 5.77
N CYS A 225 -5.81 -21.27 6.20
CA CYS A 225 -5.28 -19.94 6.45
C CYS A 225 -5.37 -19.61 7.95
N ASN A 226 -4.24 -19.49 8.63
CA ASN A 226 -4.17 -19.08 10.02
C ASN A 226 -3.62 -17.65 10.13
N TRP A 227 -4.44 -16.74 10.65
CA TRP A 227 -4.12 -15.32 10.78
C TRP A 227 -3.70 -15.01 12.22
N LYS A 228 -2.52 -14.38 12.40
CA LYS A 228 -1.91 -14.11 13.71
C LYS A 228 -2.23 -12.73 14.27
N SER A 229 -2.74 -11.80 13.47
CA SER A 229 -2.89 -10.38 13.86
C SER A 229 -4.36 -9.96 13.99
N THR A 230 -4.70 -9.14 14.96
CA THR A 230 -6.05 -8.54 15.07
C THR A 230 -6.35 -7.48 13.99
N GLN A 231 -5.39 -7.18 13.10
CA GLN A 231 -5.62 -6.32 11.94
C GLN A 231 -6.27 -7.12 10.81
N VAL A 232 -7.57 -6.91 10.64
CA VAL A 232 -8.46 -7.59 9.71
C VAL A 232 -8.20 -7.07 8.30
N PHE A 233 -7.67 -7.92 7.41
CA PHE A 233 -7.70 -7.64 5.97
C PHE A 233 -9.12 -7.82 5.42
N PRO A 234 -9.48 -7.18 4.30
CA PRO A 234 -10.78 -7.39 3.68
C PRO A 234 -11.01 -8.87 3.39
N ARG A 235 -12.17 -9.40 3.83
CA ARG A 235 -12.64 -10.72 3.39
C ARG A 235 -13.00 -10.61 1.91
N PHE A 236 -12.14 -11.11 1.04
CA PHE A 236 -12.46 -11.31 -0.37
C PHE A 236 -13.21 -12.63 -0.51
N SER A 237 -14.35 -12.62 -1.19
CA SER A 237 -15.01 -13.86 -1.62
C SER A 237 -14.24 -14.42 -2.82
N ASN A 238 -13.68 -15.62 -2.66
CA ASN A 238 -13.17 -16.39 -3.79
C ASN A 238 -14.37 -16.85 -4.64
N VAL A 239 -14.47 -16.37 -5.87
CA VAL A 239 -15.15 -17.12 -6.94
C VAL A 239 -14.01 -17.52 -7.88
N ILE A 240 -13.62 -18.78 -7.78
CA ILE A 240 -12.77 -19.46 -8.77
C ILE A 240 -13.68 -19.89 -9.91
#